data_AF-A0A7V1PXS0-F1
#
_entry.id   AF-A0A7V1PXS0-F1
#
_cell.length_a   1.000
_cell.length_b   1.000
_cell.length_c   1.000
_cell.angle_alpha   90.00
_cell.angle_beta   90.00
_cell.angle_gamma   90.00
#
_symmetry.space_group_name_H-M   'P 1'
#
loop_
_entity.id
_entity.type
_entity.pdbx_description
1 polymer ?
#
loop_
_entity_poly.entity_id
_entity_poly.type
_entity_poly.pdbx_seq_one_letter_code
_entity_poly.pdbx_strand_id
1 'polypeptide(L)'
;MLHREDGPAIEWKNGDTEWHLNGKRHRKDGPAVEYANGNKCWYFNGELHRENGPAVEHANGDKEWWNSGKLHREDGPAIERYNGNKFWWLNGHKIEYDPETWDLKVEESRIDNIMNK
;
A
#
# COMPACT_ATOMS: atom_id res chain seq x y z
N MET A 1 25.40 -3.73 3.69
CA MET A 1 24.18 -4.56 3.66
C MET A 1 23.34 -4.16 4.88
N LEU A 2 22.22 -3.44 4.67
CA LEU A 2 21.33 -2.98 5.74
C LEU A 2 20.25 -4.04 5.99
N HIS A 3 20.63 -5.26 6.34
CA HIS A 3 19.69 -6.32 6.71
C HIS A 3 20.19 -6.96 8.01
N ARG A 4 19.34 -6.97 9.04
CA ARG A 4 19.56 -7.69 10.29
C ARG A 4 18.50 -8.79 10.34
N GLU A 5 18.87 -10.03 10.64
CA GLU A 5 17.95 -11.17 10.63
C GLU A 5 16.84 -11.05 11.69
N ASP A 6 17.11 -10.33 12.79
CA ASP A 6 16.23 -10.28 13.97
C ASP A 6 15.82 -8.85 14.39
N GLY A 7 15.65 -7.90 13.45
CA GLY A 7 15.15 -6.57 13.80
C GLY A 7 15.14 -5.53 12.68
N PRO A 8 14.76 -4.28 12.99
CA PRO A 8 14.81 -3.19 12.02
C PRO A 8 16.23 -3.03 11.48
N ALA A 9 16.32 -2.68 10.20
CA ALA A 9 17.58 -2.26 9.61
C ALA A 9 18.01 -0.88 10.13
N ILE A 10 17.04 -0.04 10.50
CA ILE A 10 17.26 1.31 11.03
C ILE A 10 16.25 1.59 12.15
N GLU A 11 16.74 2.17 13.25
CA GLU A 11 15.94 2.69 14.36
C GLU A 11 16.40 4.12 14.66
N TRP A 12 15.46 5.07 14.71
CA TRP A 12 15.76 6.47 15.01
C TRP A 12 15.43 6.81 16.47
N LYS A 13 16.07 7.86 17.01
CA LYS A 13 15.84 8.32 18.40
C LYS A 13 14.39 8.74 18.68
N ASN A 14 13.64 9.11 17.65
CA ASN A 14 12.23 9.48 17.76
C ASN A 14 11.30 8.27 17.86
N GLY A 15 11.78 7.04 17.66
CA GLY A 15 11.00 5.81 17.70
C GLY A 15 10.57 5.28 16.32
N ASP A 16 10.97 5.95 15.23
CA ASP A 16 10.74 5.41 13.89
C ASP A 16 11.59 4.15 13.68
N THR A 17 11.10 3.21 12.89
CA THR A 17 11.81 1.97 12.53
C THR A 17 11.60 1.62 11.06
N GLU A 18 12.66 1.15 10.40
CA GLU A 18 12.62 0.74 9.00
C GLU A 18 13.31 -0.61 8.77
N TRP A 19 12.70 -1.43 7.91
CA TRP A 19 13.22 -2.72 7.47
C TRP A 19 13.61 -2.65 6.00
N HIS A 20 14.80 -3.18 5.72
CA HIS A 20 15.40 -3.17 4.38
C HIS A 20 15.84 -4.58 3.99
N LEU A 21 15.62 -4.92 2.73
CA LEU A 21 16.19 -6.10 2.06
C LEU A 21 16.92 -5.61 0.81
N ASN A 22 18.21 -5.96 0.67
CA ASN A 22 19.05 -5.54 -0.46
C ASN A 22 19.03 -4.02 -0.72
N GLY A 23 18.97 -3.22 0.35
CA GLY A 23 18.96 -1.76 0.26
C GLY A 23 17.61 -1.14 -0.15
N LYS A 24 16.55 -1.93 -0.26
CA LYS A 24 15.17 -1.46 -0.54
C LYS A 24 14.26 -1.75 0.64
N ARG A 25 13.27 -0.87 0.88
CA ARG A 25 12.27 -1.08 1.95
C ARG A 25 11.51 -2.37 1.68
N HIS A 26 11.53 -3.29 2.63
CA HIS A 26 10.94 -4.61 2.47
C HIS A 26 10.73 -5.28 3.83
N ARG A 27 9.54 -5.84 4.05
CA ARG A 27 9.26 -6.77 5.15
C ARG A 27 8.06 -7.65 4.78
N LYS A 28 8.13 -8.96 5.02
CA LYS A 28 7.06 -9.91 4.69
C LYS A 28 5.94 -9.93 5.74
N ASP A 29 6.32 -9.97 7.01
CA ASP A 29 5.40 -10.26 8.12
C ASP A 29 4.93 -8.99 8.86
N GLY A 30 5.13 -7.81 8.27
CA GLY A 30 4.78 -6.55 8.91
C GLY A 30 5.10 -5.34 8.04
N PRO A 31 4.83 -4.12 8.54
CA PRO A 31 5.19 -2.90 7.84
C PRO A 31 6.71 -2.79 7.74
N ALA A 32 7.18 -2.34 6.58
CA ALA A 32 8.59 -2.06 6.36
C ALA A 32 9.00 -0.70 6.94
N VAL A 33 8.03 0.15 7.28
CA VAL A 33 8.25 1.41 8.01
C VAL A 33 7.18 1.53 9.09
N GLU A 34 7.58 1.74 10.33
CA GLU A 34 6.70 2.12 11.44
C GLU A 34 7.18 3.44 12.00
N TYR A 35 6.31 4.46 11.96
CA TYR A 35 6.61 5.78 12.49
C TYR A 35 6.13 5.87 13.95
N ALA A 36 6.85 6.63 14.75
CA ALA A 36 6.53 6.87 16.16
C ALA A 36 5.15 7.53 16.37
N ASN A 37 4.64 8.24 15.37
CA ASN A 37 3.31 8.81 15.39
C ASN A 37 2.18 7.77 15.19
N GLY A 38 2.51 6.51 14.89
CA GLY A 38 1.57 5.41 14.65
C GLY A 38 1.32 5.10 13.17
N ASN A 39 1.86 5.88 12.23
CA ASN A 39 1.75 5.57 10.81
C ASN A 39 2.54 4.30 10.47
N LYS A 40 2.01 3.48 9.56
CA LYS A 40 2.63 2.24 9.10
C LYS A 40 2.59 2.15 7.58
N CYS A 41 3.70 1.70 6.99
CA CYS A 41 3.78 1.49 5.56
C CYS A 41 4.36 0.11 5.24
N TRP A 42 3.68 -0.62 4.38
CA TRP A 42 4.10 -1.92 3.87
C TRP A 42 4.77 -1.72 2.52
N TYR A 43 6.00 -2.21 2.43
CA TYR A 43 6.77 -2.21 1.19
C TYR A 43 7.18 -3.63 0.83
N PHE A 44 7.08 -3.95 -0.45
CA PHE A 44 7.64 -5.16 -1.04
C PHE A 44 8.60 -4.74 -2.16
N ASN A 45 9.88 -5.10 -2.03
CA ASN A 45 10.94 -4.77 -2.98
C ASN A 45 11.07 -3.27 -3.29
N GLY A 46 10.82 -2.42 -2.30
CA GLY A 46 10.92 -0.96 -2.41
C GLY A 46 9.66 -0.26 -2.90
N GLU A 47 8.60 -0.99 -3.22
CA GLU A 47 7.31 -0.43 -3.66
C GLU A 47 6.25 -0.61 -2.58
N LEU A 48 5.36 0.37 -2.42
CA LEU A 48 4.18 0.23 -1.56
C LEU A 48 3.33 -0.92 -2.08
N HIS A 49 3.15 -1.94 -1.25
CA HIS A 49 2.42 -3.14 -1.61
C HIS A 49 2.06 -3.93 -0.34
N ARG A 50 0.83 -4.44 -0.31
CA ARG A 50 0.39 -5.43 0.69
C ARG A 50 -0.72 -6.28 0.08
N GLU A 51 -0.58 -7.60 0.15
CA GLU A 51 -1.57 -8.53 -0.41
C GLU A 51 -2.91 -8.46 0.33
N ASN A 52 -2.85 -8.43 1.66
CA ASN A 52 -4.02 -8.57 2.53
C ASN A 52 -4.21 -7.36 3.43
N GLY A 53 -4.59 -6.22 2.83
CA GLY A 53 -4.93 -5.00 3.55
C GLY A 53 -4.29 -3.73 2.95
N PRO A 54 -4.42 -2.59 3.62
CA PRO A 54 -3.85 -1.34 3.16
C PRO A 54 -2.31 -1.39 3.24
N ALA A 55 -1.66 -0.86 2.21
CA ALA A 55 -0.22 -0.68 2.20
C ALA A 55 0.22 0.56 2.99
N VAL A 56 -0.71 1.47 3.30
CA VAL A 56 -0.48 2.59 4.22
C VAL A 56 -1.63 2.65 5.23
N GLU A 57 -1.29 2.63 6.51
CA GLU A 57 -2.22 2.91 7.61
C GLU A 57 -1.73 4.16 8.33
N HIS A 58 -2.57 5.19 8.35
CA HIS A 58 -2.27 6.43 9.06
C HIS A 58 -2.84 6.36 10.49
N ALA A 59 -2.15 7.00 11.44
CA ALA A 59 -2.55 7.04 12.83
C ALA A 59 -3.92 7.71 13.07
N ASN A 60 -4.34 8.59 12.16
CA ASN A 60 -5.66 9.22 12.20
C ASN A 60 -6.80 8.28 11.72
N GLY A 61 -6.47 7.09 11.20
CA GLY A 61 -7.42 6.11 10.67
C GLY A 61 -7.55 6.09 9.15
N ASP A 62 -6.89 6.99 8.41
CA ASP A 62 -6.83 6.92 6.94
C ASP A 62 -6.12 5.63 6.51
N LYS A 63 -6.60 5.03 5.41
CA LYS A 63 -6.05 3.80 4.84
C LYS A 63 -5.91 3.92 3.34
N GLU A 64 -4.82 3.39 2.81
CA GLU A 64 -4.55 3.38 1.36
C GLU A 64 -4.08 2.00 0.91
N TRP A 65 -4.67 1.51 -0.18
CA TRP A 65 -4.35 0.24 -0.81
C TRP A 65 -3.50 0.49 -2.04
N TRP A 66 -2.31 -0.09 -2.03
CA TRP A 66 -1.33 0.02 -3.09
C TRP A 66 -0.91 -1.38 -3.55
N ASN A 67 -0.73 -1.54 -4.86
CA ASN A 67 -0.17 -2.73 -5.47
C ASN A 67 0.97 -2.30 -6.41
N SER A 68 2.20 -2.74 -6.10
CA SER A 68 3.40 -2.42 -6.88
C SER A 68 3.57 -0.92 -7.10
N GLY A 69 3.42 -0.15 -6.01
CA GLY A 69 3.61 1.30 -6.03
C GLY A 69 2.48 2.09 -6.70
N LYS A 70 1.37 1.46 -7.08
CA LYS A 70 0.19 2.12 -7.65
C LYS A 70 -1.01 1.96 -6.73
N LEU A 71 -1.79 3.03 -6.53
CA LEU A 71 -3.10 2.92 -5.85
C LEU A 71 -3.99 1.93 -6.62
N HIS A 72 -4.49 0.92 -5.93
CA HIS A 72 -5.29 -0.13 -6.53
C HIS A 72 -6.03 -0.94 -5.47
N ARG A 73 -7.33 -1.17 -5.70
CA ARG A 73 -8.14 -2.13 -4.94
C ARG A 73 -9.37 -2.51 -5.76
N GLU A 74 -9.64 -3.81 -5.89
CA GLU A 74 -10.79 -4.33 -6.65
C GLU A 74 -12.01 -4.52 -5.73
N ASP A 75 -11.81 -4.93 -4.47
CA ASP A 75 -12.90 -5.23 -3.53
C ASP A 75 -13.44 -4.00 -2.76
N GLY A 76 -13.14 -2.79 -3.21
CA GLY A 76 -13.55 -1.56 -2.54
C GLY A 76 -12.70 -0.34 -2.88
N PRO A 77 -12.82 0.75 -2.11
CA PRO A 77 -12.05 1.97 -2.36
C PRO A 77 -10.56 1.75 -2.07
N ALA A 78 -9.71 2.26 -2.95
CA ALA A 78 -8.27 2.26 -2.74
C ALA A 78 -7.81 3.30 -1.71
N ILE A 79 -8.66 4.27 -1.35
CA ILE A 79 -8.42 5.21 -0.24
C ILE A 79 -9.67 5.30 0.61
N GLU A 80 -9.52 5.08 1.91
CA GLU A 80 -10.55 5.32 2.92
C GLU A 80 -10.04 6.41 3.88
N ARG A 81 -10.78 7.51 3.98
CA ARG A 81 -10.46 8.61 4.90
C ARG A 81 -11.23 8.41 6.22
N TYR A 82 -10.64 8.85 7.33
CA TYR A 82 -11.24 8.82 8.67
C TYR A 82 -12.58 9.57 8.73
N ASN A 83 -12.76 10.58 7.87
CA ASN A 83 -14.00 11.35 7.75
C ASN A 83 -15.09 10.66 6.91
N GLY A 84 -14.85 9.43 6.44
CA GLY A 84 -15.79 8.63 5.67
C GLY A 84 -15.66 8.77 4.15
N ASN A 85 -14.84 9.69 3.65
CA ASN A 85 -14.61 9.84 2.21
C ASN A 85 -13.89 8.62 1.63
N LYS A 86 -14.33 8.18 0.46
CA LYS A 86 -13.82 6.99 -0.23
C LYS A 86 -13.43 7.34 -1.66
N PHE A 87 -12.33 6.78 -2.14
CA PHE A 87 -11.86 6.98 -3.51
C PHE A 87 -11.44 5.66 -4.13
N TRP A 88 -11.88 5.41 -5.36
CA TRP A 88 -11.63 4.18 -6.09
C TRP A 88 -10.53 4.40 -7.12
N TRP A 89 -9.59 3.47 -7.14
CA TRP A 89 -8.46 3.49 -8.05
C TRP A 89 -8.15 2.06 -8.50
N LEU A 90 -7.81 1.93 -9.77
CA LEU A 90 -7.33 0.68 -10.34
C LEU A 90 -6.03 0.96 -11.11
N ASN A 91 -4.94 0.29 -10.72
CA ASN A 91 -3.65 0.36 -11.42
C ASN A 91 -3.13 1.81 -11.56
N GLY A 92 -3.36 2.65 -10.55
CA GLY A 92 -2.92 4.04 -10.53
C GLY A 92 -3.84 5.01 -11.27
N HIS A 93 -4.98 4.55 -11.78
CA HIS A 93 -6.00 5.41 -12.41
C HIS A 93 -7.19 5.59 -11.49
N LYS A 94 -7.62 6.84 -11.30
CA LYS A 94 -8.81 7.15 -10.52
C LYS A 94 -10.05 6.75 -11.32
N ILE A 95 -10.95 6.02 -10.66
CA ILE A 95 -12.18 5.53 -11.26
C ILE A 95 -13.36 6.17 -10.54
N GLU A 96 -14.34 6.65 -11.31
CA GLU A 96 -15.63 7.00 -10.75
C GLU A 96 -16.38 5.71 -10.38
N TYR A 97 -16.68 5.57 -9.09
CA TYR A 97 -17.36 4.39 -8.58
C TYR A 97 -18.84 4.43 -8.95
N ASP A 98 -19.27 3.34 -9.54
CA ASP A 98 -20.66 3.03 -9.80
C ASP A 98 -20.83 1.52 -9.57
N PRO A 99 -21.69 1.11 -8.61
CA PRO A 99 -21.87 -0.29 -8.26
C PRO A 99 -22.38 -1.15 -9.43
N GLU A 100 -23.07 -0.56 -10.42
CA GLU A 100 -23.60 -1.32 -11.56
C GLU A 100 -22.53 -1.65 -12.61
N THR A 101 -21.46 -0.83 -12.67
CA THR A 101 -20.40 -0.95 -13.69
C THR A 101 -19.05 -1.35 -13.11
N TRP A 102 -18.94 -1.49 -11.79
CA TRP A 102 -17.65 -1.69 -11.11
C TRP A 102 -16.93 -2.97 -11.56
N ASP A 103 -17.64 -4.09 -11.61
CA ASP A 103 -17.04 -5.37 -12.00
C ASP A 103 -16.51 -5.33 -13.44
N LEU A 104 -17.20 -4.64 -14.35
CA LEU A 104 -16.71 -4.43 -15.72
C LEU A 104 -15.42 -3.59 -15.73
N LYS A 105 -15.38 -2.49 -14.98
CA LYS A 105 -14.19 -1.62 -14.89
C LYS A 105 -12.98 -2.36 -14.31
N VAL A 106 -13.21 -3.29 -13.38
CA VAL A 106 -12.16 -4.17 -12.83
C VAL A 106 -11.59 -5.06 -13.93
N GLU A 107 -12.45 -5.76 -14.68
CA GLU A 107 -12.01 -6.63 -15.78
C GLU A 107 -11.29 -5.87 -16.89
N GLU A 108 -11.81 -4.72 -17.32
CA GLU A 108 -11.15 -3.84 -18.30
C GLU A 108 -9.75 -3.44 -17.83
N SER A 109 -9.64 -2.99 -16.57
CA SER A 109 -8.36 -2.62 -15.97
C SER A 109 -7.38 -3.80 -15.86
N ARG A 110 -7.85 -5.02 -15.63
CA ARG A 110 -7.01 -6.24 -15.63
C ARG A 110 -6.43 -6.49 -17.03
N ILE A 111 -7.26 -6.40 -18.06
CA ILE A 111 -6.84 -6.58 -19.47
C ILE A 111 -5.83 -5.49 -19.85
N ASP A 112 -6.12 -4.23 -19.59
CA ASP A 112 -5.23 -3.11 -19.92
C ASP A 112 -3.87 -3.23 -19.23
N ASN A 113 -3.84 -3.67 -17.98
CA ASN A 113 -2.59 -3.85 -17.24
C ASN A 113 -1.76 -5.05 -17.73
N ILE A 114 -2.38 -6.02 -18.40
CA ILE A 114 -1.66 -7.13 -19.06
C ILE A 114 -1.12 -6.66 -20.41
N MET A 115 -1.92 -5.91 -21.18
CA MET A 115 -1.57 -5.48 -22.54
C MET A 115 -0.50 -4.37 -22.58
N ASN A 116 -0.41 -3.53 -21.54
CA ASN A 116 0.47 -2.37 -21.48
C ASN A 116 1.71 -2.54 -20.57
N LYS A 117 2.11 -3.78 -20.28
CA LYS A 117 3.33 -4.11 -19.50
C LYS A 117 4.50 -4.54 -20.38
#